data_AF-A0AAU7JR82-F1
#
_entry.id   AF-A0AAU7JR82-F1
#
_cell.length_a   1.000
_cell.length_b   1.000
_cell.length_c   1.000
_cell.angle_alpha   90.00
_cell.angle_beta   90.00
_cell.angle_gamma   90.00
#
_symmetry.space_group_name_H-M   'P 1'
#
loop_
_entity.id
_entity.type
_entity.pdbx_description
1 polymer ?
#
loop_
_entity_poly.entity_id
_entity_poly.type
_entity_poly.pdbx_seq_one_letter_code
_entity_poly.pdbx_strand_id
1 'polypeptide(L)'
;MSVSTIGVLPVAVRALHTGQEVAITGRIDVHSVPDVRLLLHEIIDTGCGDVYVRLAGAEIGDATGLGVLVEAYNRARRAGRRLAVVDMSERTGRLLRASRLDRSLVLRDLPDVATVAAVTA
;
A
#
# COMPACT_ATOMS: atom_id res chain seq x y z
N MET A 1 4.01 -15.50 -12.75
CA MET A 1 3.55 -14.83 -13.98
C MET A 1 3.62 -13.33 -13.73
N SER A 2 4.51 -12.61 -14.42
CA SER A 2 4.67 -11.17 -14.24
C SER A 2 3.85 -10.48 -15.32
N VAL A 3 2.74 -9.86 -14.94
CA VAL A 3 1.91 -9.09 -15.87
C VAL A 3 2.53 -7.69 -15.95
N SER A 4 3.36 -7.50 -16.97
CA SER A 4 3.92 -6.20 -17.34
C SER A 4 3.06 -5.61 -18.46
N THR A 5 1.95 -4.98 -18.11
CA THR A 5 1.14 -4.21 -19.06
C THR A 5 1.66 -2.77 -19.10
N ILE A 6 2.27 -2.42 -20.22
CA ILE A 6 2.70 -1.06 -20.57
C ILE A 6 1.43 -0.26 -20.91
N GLY A 7 0.74 0.20 -19.86
CA GLY A 7 -0.02 1.44 -19.89
C GLY A 7 0.80 2.43 -19.07
N VAL A 8 1.01 3.64 -19.58
CA VAL A 8 1.66 4.72 -18.82
C VAL A 8 0.68 5.20 -17.75
N LEU A 9 0.38 4.34 -16.79
CA LEU A 9 -0.41 4.71 -15.64
C LEU A 9 0.44 5.69 -14.82
N PRO A 10 -0.14 6.79 -14.32
CA PRO A 10 0.58 7.70 -13.44
C PRO A 10 0.94 7.03 -12.11
N VAL A 11 0.54 5.77 -11.90
CA VAL A 11 0.81 4.95 -10.73
C VAL A 11 1.43 3.61 -11.14
N ALA A 12 2.44 3.15 -10.39
CA ALA A 12 3.00 1.81 -10.52
C ALA A 12 2.94 1.11 -9.16
N VAL A 13 2.49 -0.15 -9.18
CA VAL A 13 2.37 -1.02 -8.00
C VAL A 13 3.31 -2.20 -8.18
N ARG A 14 4.24 -2.38 -7.24
CA ARG A 14 5.25 -3.45 -7.28
C ARG A 14 5.25 -4.24 -5.98
N ALA A 15 5.05 -5.54 -6.06
CA ALA A 15 5.27 -6.42 -4.90
C ALA A 15 6.77 -6.50 -4.57
N LEU A 16 7.16 -6.21 -3.32
CA LEU A 16 8.55 -6.38 -2.86
C LEU A 16 8.75 -7.74 -2.19
N HIS A 17 7.74 -8.21 -1.47
CA HIS A 17 7.66 -9.59 -0.99
C HIS A 17 6.24 -10.13 -1.16
N THR A 18 6.15 -11.36 -1.66
CA THR A 18 4.91 -11.98 -2.14
C THR A 18 3.83 -11.91 -1.08
N GLY A 19 2.81 -11.08 -1.34
CA GLY A 19 1.65 -10.98 -0.48
C GLY A 19 1.81 -10.11 0.76
N GLN A 20 3.01 -9.63 1.10
CA GLN A 20 3.22 -8.89 2.35
C GLN A 20 3.86 -7.48 2.18
N GLU A 21 4.49 -7.12 1.05
CA GLU A 21 4.90 -5.71 0.77
C GLU A 21 4.50 -5.33 -0.63
N VAL A 22 4.08 -4.08 -0.73
CA VAL A 22 3.75 -3.43 -1.99
C VAL A 22 4.33 -2.02 -1.99
N ALA A 23 5.12 -1.70 -3.00
CA ALA A 23 5.52 -0.33 -3.30
C ALA A 23 4.55 0.27 -4.30
N ILE A 24 3.91 1.38 -3.92
CA ILE A 24 3.14 2.22 -4.82
C ILE A 24 3.97 3.47 -5.10
N THR A 25 4.06 3.83 -6.36
CA THR A 25 4.74 5.04 -6.83
C THR A 25 3.86 5.78 -7.80
N GLY A 26 4.00 7.10 -7.87
CA GLY A 26 3.21 7.96 -8.73
C GLY A 26 1.93 8.49 -8.07
N ARG A 27 1.01 9.04 -8.87
CA ARG A 27 -0.18 9.72 -8.35
C ARG A 27 -1.35 8.77 -8.22
N ILE A 28 -1.92 8.73 -7.02
CA ILE A 28 -3.16 8.01 -6.70
C ILE A 28 -4.33 9.00 -6.73
N ASP A 29 -5.07 8.98 -7.82
CA ASP A 29 -6.29 9.77 -8.06
C ASP A 29 -7.42 8.91 -8.66
N VAL A 30 -8.57 9.51 -8.91
CA VAL A 30 -9.76 8.89 -9.50
C VAL A 30 -9.48 8.05 -10.76
N HIS A 31 -8.47 8.38 -11.56
CA HIS A 31 -8.14 7.64 -12.79
C HIS A 31 -7.34 6.36 -12.49
N SER A 32 -6.45 6.44 -11.50
CA SER A 32 -5.58 5.33 -11.08
C SER A 32 -6.23 4.35 -10.09
N VAL A 33 -7.26 4.82 -9.36
CA VAL A 33 -7.91 4.06 -8.28
C VAL A 33 -8.46 2.70 -8.72
N PRO A 34 -9.11 2.55 -9.90
CA PRO A 34 -9.63 1.25 -10.33
C PRO A 34 -8.54 0.17 -10.39
N ASP A 35 -7.37 0.51 -10.92
CA ASP A 35 -6.25 -0.42 -11.09
C ASP A 35 -5.56 -0.69 -9.75
N VAL A 36 -5.31 0.35 -8.95
CA VAL A 36 -4.72 0.22 -7.61
C VAL A 36 -5.59 -0.67 -6.72
N ARG A 37 -6.92 -0.51 -6.79
CA ARG A 37 -7.87 -1.32 -6.02
C ARG A 37 -7.76 -2.80 -6.37
N LEU A 38 -7.77 -3.13 -7.67
CA LEU A 38 -7.68 -4.53 -8.12
C LEU A 38 -6.38 -5.19 -7.64
N LEU A 39 -5.25 -4.51 -7.82
CA LEU A 39 -3.94 -5.02 -7.43
C LEU A 39 -3.81 -5.19 -5.91
N LEU A 40 -4.27 -4.22 -5.12
CA LEU A 40 -4.25 -4.34 -3.65
C LEU A 40 -5.15 -5.48 -3.17
N HIS A 41 -6.34 -5.65 -3.78
CA HIS A 41 -7.23 -6.76 -3.44
C HIS A 41 -6.59 -8.11 -3.74
N GLU A 42 -6.00 -8.28 -4.93
CA GLU A 42 -5.30 -9.51 -5.31
C GLU A 42 -4.20 -9.84 -4.29
N ILE A 43 -3.34 -8.87 -3.96
CA ILE A 43 -2.24 -9.07 -2.99
C ILE A 43 -2.76 -9.42 -1.59
N ILE A 44 -3.88 -8.81 -1.17
CA ILE A 44 -4.53 -9.12 0.11
C ILE A 44 -5.14 -10.52 0.10
N ASP A 45 -5.71 -10.96 -1.02
CA ASP A 45 -6.38 -12.26 -1.13
C ASP A 45 -5.39 -13.41 -1.30
N THR A 46 -4.29 -13.20 -2.04
CA THR A 46 -3.28 -14.25 -2.32
C THR A 46 -2.16 -14.31 -1.28
N GLY A 47 -1.98 -13.25 -0.50
CA GLY A 47 -0.90 -13.15 0.48
C GLY A 47 -1.21 -13.77 1.84
N CYS A 48 -0.16 -13.96 2.65
CA CYS A 48 -0.26 -14.38 4.04
C CYS A 48 0.46 -13.39 4.97
N GLY A 49 -0.01 -13.26 6.21
CA GLY A 49 0.57 -12.33 7.20
C GLY A 49 0.21 -10.86 6.96
N ASP A 50 0.97 -9.94 7.55
CA ASP A 50 0.70 -8.51 7.50
C ASP A 50 1.15 -7.87 6.18
N VAL A 51 0.36 -6.93 5.66
CA VAL A 51 0.60 -6.21 4.40
C VAL A 51 1.18 -4.83 4.67
N TYR A 52 2.35 -4.54 4.13
CA TYR A 52 3.00 -3.24 4.20
C TYR A 52 2.89 -2.54 2.84
N VAL A 53 2.34 -1.33 2.83
CA VAL A 53 2.18 -0.50 1.64
C VAL A 53 3.17 0.66 1.72
N ARG A 54 4.25 0.59 0.94
CA ARG A 54 5.23 1.67 0.79
C ARG A 54 4.73 2.75 -0.15
N LEU A 55 4.67 3.98 0.35
CA LEU A 55 4.25 5.17 -0.41
C LEU A 55 5.40 6.17 -0.66
N ALA A 56 6.66 5.72 -0.58
CA ALA A 56 7.86 6.57 -0.73
C ALA A 56 7.87 7.46 -1.98
N GLY A 57 7.28 6.97 -3.07
CA GLY A 57 7.14 7.71 -4.33
C GLY A 57 5.70 8.02 -4.70
N ALA A 58 4.74 7.88 -3.79
CA ALA A 58 3.32 8.03 -4.09
C ALA A 58 2.72 9.32 -3.51
N GLU A 59 1.85 9.95 -4.31
CA GLU A 59 1.06 11.11 -3.90
C GLU A 59 -0.43 10.80 -3.94
N ILE A 60 -1.14 11.01 -2.82
CA ILE A 60 -2.60 10.98 -2.81
C ILE A 60 -3.12 12.30 -3.42
N GLY A 61 -3.75 12.18 -4.60
CA GLY A 61 -4.23 13.33 -5.37
C GLY A 61 -5.59 13.85 -4.90
N ASP A 62 -6.49 12.98 -4.44
CA ASP A 62 -7.87 13.32 -4.09
C ASP A 62 -8.45 12.42 -2.97
N ALA A 63 -9.71 12.66 -2.62
CA ALA A 63 -10.44 11.85 -1.63
C ALA A 63 -10.67 10.40 -2.09
N THR A 64 -10.70 10.16 -3.40
CA THR A 64 -10.87 8.81 -3.98
C THR A 64 -9.62 7.96 -3.75
N GLY A 65 -8.44 8.52 -3.92
CA GLY A 65 -7.15 7.89 -3.62
C GLY A 65 -6.96 7.59 -2.13
N LEU A 66 -7.53 8.42 -1.25
CA LEU A 66 -7.63 8.11 0.18
C LEU A 66 -8.59 6.93 0.41
N GLY A 67 -9.74 6.94 -0.26
CA GLY A 67 -10.78 5.92 -0.15
C GLY A 67 -10.29 4.52 -0.50
N VAL A 68 -9.46 4.37 -1.54
CA VAL A 68 -8.92 3.06 -1.93
C VAL A 68 -7.98 2.48 -0.87
N LEU A 69 -7.20 3.30 -0.17
CA LEU A 69 -6.36 2.85 0.94
C LEU A 69 -7.20 2.39 2.14
N VAL A 70 -8.30 3.10 2.44
CA VAL A 70 -9.26 2.71 3.48
C VAL A 70 -9.95 1.39 3.13
N GLU A 71 -10.35 1.22 1.87
CA GLU A 71 -10.95 0.00 1.37
C GLU A 71 -10.00 -1.19 1.52
N ALA A 72 -8.75 -1.04 1.06
CA ALA A 72 -7.70 -2.05 1.19
C ALA A 72 -7.46 -2.44 2.66
N TYR A 73 -7.39 -1.46 3.57
CA TYR A 73 -7.26 -1.73 5.00
C TYR A 73 -8.44 -2.53 5.56
N ASN A 74 -9.67 -2.12 5.24
CA ASN A 74 -10.85 -2.83 5.71
C ASN A 74 -10.91 -4.26 5.14
N ARG A 75 -10.46 -4.46 3.89
CA ARG A 75 -10.36 -5.79 3.29
C ARG A 75 -9.33 -6.66 4.01
N ALA A 76 -8.12 -6.15 4.24
CA ALA A 76 -7.09 -6.87 5.00
C ALA A 76 -7.62 -7.29 6.37
N ARG A 77 -8.30 -6.37 7.08
CA ARG A 77 -8.92 -6.66 8.38
C ARG A 77 -9.98 -7.75 8.30
N ARG A 78 -10.82 -7.76 7.26
CA ARG A 78 -11.82 -8.84 7.03
C ARG A 78 -11.17 -10.18 6.71
N ALA A 79 -10.00 -10.17 6.06
CA ALA A 79 -9.20 -11.36 5.81
C ALA A 79 -8.38 -11.81 7.04
N GLY A 80 -8.51 -11.14 8.20
CA GLY A 80 -7.74 -11.44 9.41
C GLY A 80 -6.28 -10.97 9.36
N ARG A 81 -5.95 -10.07 8.42
CA ARG A 81 -4.61 -9.55 8.16
C ARG A 81 -4.51 -8.10 8.63
N ARG A 82 -3.32 -7.64 9.00
CA ARG A 82 -3.09 -6.20 9.25
C ARG A 82 -2.55 -5.55 7.98
N LEU A 83 -2.96 -4.31 7.71
CA LEU A 83 -2.38 -3.49 6.66
C LEU A 83 -1.77 -2.24 7.28
N ALA A 84 -0.54 -1.93 6.91
CA ALA A 84 0.18 -0.75 7.35
C ALA A 84 0.71 0.05 6.19
N VAL A 85 0.55 1.36 6.26
CA VAL A 85 1.16 2.28 5.32
C VAL A 85 2.50 2.76 5.87
N VAL A 86 3.57 2.63 5.07
CA VAL A 86 4.95 2.96 5.44
C VAL A 86 5.58 3.90 4.39
N ASP A 87 6.66 4.57 4.76
CA ASP A 87 7.41 5.53 3.92
C ASP A 87 6.56 6.61 3.23
N MET A 88 5.44 7.03 3.83
CA MET A 88 4.59 8.06 3.24
C MET A 88 5.22 9.45 3.35
N SER A 89 4.93 10.32 2.38
CA SER A 89 5.32 11.74 2.49
C SER A 89 4.64 12.43 3.67
N GLU A 90 5.27 13.46 4.21
CA GLU A 90 4.71 14.32 5.26
C GLU A 90 3.33 14.90 4.89
N ARG A 91 3.12 15.26 3.62
CA ARG A 91 1.84 15.73 3.11
C ARG A 91 0.77 14.64 3.22
N THR A 92 1.08 13.42 2.78
CA THR A 92 0.19 12.26 2.87
C THR A 92 -0.12 11.92 4.33
N GLY A 93 0.89 11.93 5.20
CA GLY A 93 0.72 11.73 6.64
C GLY A 93 -0.21 12.77 7.27
N ARG A 94 -0.09 14.04 6.91
CA ARG A 94 -1.02 15.10 7.35
C ARG A 94 -2.46 14.86 6.86
N LEU A 95 -2.65 14.45 5.61
CA LEU A 95 -3.98 14.13 5.07
C LEU A 95 -4.64 12.96 5.80
N LEU A 96 -3.87 11.90 6.11
CA LEU A 96 -4.35 10.76 6.89
C LEU A 96 -4.73 11.15 8.32
N ARG A 97 -3.94 12.02 8.96
CA ARG A 97 -4.27 12.55 10.30
C ARG A 97 -5.50 13.45 10.26
N ALA A 98 -5.62 14.32 9.27
CA ALA A 98 -6.76 15.21 9.10
C ALA A 98 -8.06 14.44 8.88
N SER A 99 -7.98 13.31 8.17
CA SER A 99 -9.11 12.39 7.95
C SER A 99 -9.35 11.41 9.10
N ARG A 100 -8.58 11.50 10.21
CA ARG A 100 -8.60 10.57 11.36
C ARG A 100 -8.34 9.10 10.98
N LEU A 101 -7.75 8.89 9.80
CA LEU A 101 -7.40 7.58 9.29
C LEU A 101 -6.04 7.11 9.81
N ASP A 102 -5.23 8.01 10.35
CA ASP A 102 -3.94 7.71 10.98
C ASP A 102 -4.04 6.67 12.10
N ARG A 103 -5.17 6.62 12.84
CA ARG A 103 -5.39 5.63 13.90
C ARG A 103 -5.73 4.23 13.40
N SER A 104 -6.15 4.12 12.14
CA SER A 104 -6.57 2.86 11.53
C SER A 104 -5.52 2.37 10.53
N LEU A 105 -4.98 3.26 9.68
CA LEU A 105 -4.12 2.91 8.55
C LEU A 105 -2.62 2.86 8.86
N VAL A 106 -2.20 3.36 10.02
CA VAL A 106 -0.78 3.41 10.41
C VAL A 106 -0.53 2.45 11.55
N LEU A 107 0.22 1.37 11.30
CA LEU A 107 0.88 0.66 12.39
C LEU A 107 1.98 1.60 12.92
N ARG A 108 1.81 2.09 14.16
CA ARG A 108 2.84 2.87 14.87
C ARG A 108 4.07 2.03 15.18
N ASP A 109 3.88 0.72 15.29
CA ASP A 109 4.93 -0.24 15.50
C ASP A 109 5.11 -0.99 14.19
N LEU A 110 6.10 -0.56 13.39
CA LEU A 110 6.83 -1.56 12.62
C LEU A 110 7.29 -2.58 13.67
N PRO A 111 7.03 -3.90 13.54
CA PRO A 111 7.92 -4.82 14.22
C PRO A 111 9.32 -4.41 13.80
N ASP A 112 10.23 -4.37 14.76
CA ASP A 112 11.66 -4.24 14.49
C ASP A 112 12.03 -5.44 13.61
N VAL A 113 11.84 -5.31 12.29
CA VAL A 113 12.36 -6.25 11.32
C VAL A 113 13.83 -5.92 11.22
N ALA A 114 14.55 -6.29 12.27
CA ALA A 114 15.90 -6.75 12.11
C ALA A 114 15.85 -7.88 11.05
N THR A 115 16.29 -7.53 9.85
CA THR A 115 17.10 -8.39 8.99
C THR A 115 16.40 -9.60 8.36
N VAL A 116 16.21 -9.55 7.04
CA VAL A 116 16.84 -10.57 6.20
C VAL A 116 17.89 -9.85 5.36
N ALA A 117 19.11 -9.84 5.90
CA ALA A 117 20.31 -9.63 5.14
C ALA A 117 20.23 -10.60 3.96
N ALA A 118 20.37 -10.07 2.75
CA ALA A 118 20.79 -10.88 1.63
C ALA A 118 22.16 -11.48 2.01
N VAL A 119 22.11 -12.69 2.57
CA VAL A 119 23.22 -13.64 2.51
C VAL A 119 23.55 -13.76 1.03
N THR A 120 24.67 -13.16 0.65
CA THR A 120 25.33 -13.48 -0.61
C THR A 120 26.75 -13.86 -0.23
N ALA A 121 27.10 -15.07 -0.63
CA ALA A 121 28.32 -15.80 -0.34
C ALA A 121 29.61 -15.10 -0.78
#